data_AF-K0RDT6-F1
#
_entry.id   AF-K0RDT6-F1
#
_cell.length_a   1.000
_cell.length_b   1.000
_cell.length_c   1.000
_cell.angle_alpha   90.00
_cell.angle_beta   90.00
_cell.angle_gamma   90.00
#
_symmetry.space_group_name_H-M   'P 1'
#
loop_
_entity.id
_entity.type
_entity.pdbx_description
1 polymer ?
#
loop_
_entity_poly.entity_id
_entity_poly.type
_entity_poly.pdbx_seq_one_letter_code
_entity_poly.pdbx_strand_id
1 'polypeptide(L)'
;MIPDDTRLVSWAKVFLSALVSALAGRAETTYTAGTTVSASFVEHTTEPCAPDLTYQADKKTSLCNADGTRPVAITRTYNYRCVDGPKSFYCQQGWAFDPASLYGHVAWEKLEECY
;
A
#
# COMPACT_ATOMS: atom_id res chain seq x y z
N MET A 1 6.32 -0.19 44.94
CA MET A 1 7.32 0.03 43.88
C MET A 1 7.04 -1.00 42.80
N ILE A 2 6.16 -0.64 41.87
CA ILE A 2 5.66 -1.54 40.81
C ILE A 2 6.57 -1.31 39.60
N PRO A 3 7.30 -2.31 39.10
CA PRO A 3 8.17 -2.12 37.94
C PRO A 3 7.34 -1.85 36.68
N ASP A 4 7.86 -0.90 35.91
CA ASP A 4 7.29 -0.25 34.75
C ASP A 4 7.12 -1.22 33.55
N ASP A 5 5.86 -1.55 33.24
CA ASP A 5 5.40 -2.50 32.21
C ASP A 5 5.44 -1.91 30.77
N THR A 6 6.10 -0.78 30.58
CA THR A 6 6.12 -0.06 29.29
C THR A 6 7.08 -0.70 28.29
N ARG A 7 8.03 -1.51 28.75
CA ARG A 7 8.99 -2.19 27.87
C ARG A 7 8.40 -3.39 27.16
N LEU A 8 7.50 -4.15 27.78
CA LEU A 8 6.92 -5.37 27.20
C LEU A 8 6.01 -5.06 25.99
N VAL A 9 5.26 -3.95 26.04
CA VAL A 9 4.38 -3.50 24.94
C VAL A 9 5.18 -3.10 23.69
N SER A 10 6.39 -2.57 23.87
CA SER A 10 7.26 -2.18 22.75
C SER A 10 7.73 -3.38 21.94
N TRP A 11 8.10 -4.48 22.60
CA TRP A 11 8.54 -5.70 21.92
C TRP A 11 7.37 -6.39 21.20
N ALA A 12 6.19 -6.42 21.81
CA ALA A 12 5.00 -6.99 21.19
C ALA A 12 4.63 -6.29 19.86
N LYS A 13 4.74 -4.96 19.79
CA LYS A 13 4.52 -4.20 18.54
C LYS A 13 5.55 -4.49 17.46
N VAL A 14 6.83 -4.63 17.83
CA VAL A 14 7.93 -4.96 16.90
C VAL A 14 7.79 -6.37 16.35
N PHE A 15 7.35 -7.33 17.18
CA PHE A 15 7.10 -8.69 16.72
C PHE A 15 5.84 -8.79 15.84
N LEU A 16 4.79 -8.02 16.13
CA LEU A 16 3.60 -7.99 15.29
C LEU A 16 3.89 -7.37 13.91
N SER A 17 4.71 -6.32 13.83
CA SER A 17 5.11 -5.73 12.54
C SER A 17 6.05 -6.64 11.73
N ALA A 18 6.90 -7.43 12.39
CA ALA A 18 7.70 -8.45 11.72
C ALA A 18 6.84 -9.63 11.20
N LEU A 19 5.81 -10.04 11.94
CA LEU A 19 4.91 -11.12 11.52
C LEU A 19 3.97 -10.71 10.36
N VAL A 20 3.49 -9.46 10.36
CA VAL A 20 2.72 -8.91 9.23
C VAL A 20 3.59 -8.83 7.97
N SER A 21 4.88 -8.54 8.11
CA SER A 21 5.84 -8.55 6.98
C SER A 21 6.14 -9.96 6.45
N ALA A 22 5.97 -11.00 7.28
CA ALA A 22 6.21 -12.39 6.90
C ALA A 22 5.04 -13.07 6.16
N LEU A 23 3.85 -12.45 6.18
CA LEU A 23 2.64 -12.92 5.46
C LEU A 23 2.47 -12.28 4.07
N ALA A 24 3.31 -11.30 3.72
CA ALA A 24 3.51 -10.93 2.33
C ALA A 24 4.28 -12.08 1.67
N GLY A 25 3.51 -13.06 1.19
CA GLY A 25 4.03 -14.27 0.58
C GLY A 25 5.20 -13.95 -0.32
N ARG A 26 6.31 -14.65 -0.09
CA ARG A 26 7.42 -14.75 -1.02
C ARG A 26 6.84 -15.34 -2.31
N ALA A 27 6.24 -14.49 -3.14
CA ALA A 27 5.85 -14.85 -4.48
C ALA A 27 7.15 -15.26 -5.16
N GLU A 28 7.22 -16.50 -5.65
CA GLU A 28 8.28 -16.90 -6.56
C GLU A 28 8.14 -16.01 -7.80
N THR A 29 8.94 -14.93 -7.87
CA THR A 29 8.89 -13.96 -8.95
C THR A 29 9.60 -14.54 -10.16
N THR A 30 8.97 -15.51 -10.81
CA THR A 30 9.45 -16.10 -12.07
C THR A 30 8.47 -15.78 -13.19
N TYR A 31 8.04 -14.51 -13.26
CA TYR A 31 7.16 -14.07 -14.33
C TYR A 31 7.92 -14.03 -15.66
N THR A 32 7.34 -14.63 -16.69
CA THR A 32 7.88 -14.60 -18.05
C THR A 32 7.27 -13.44 -18.84
N ALA A 33 7.92 -13.04 -19.93
CA ALA A 33 7.38 -12.05 -20.86
C ALA A 33 5.93 -12.39 -21.26
N GLY A 34 5.05 -11.40 -21.25
CA GLY A 34 3.63 -11.55 -21.54
C GLY A 34 2.79 -12.08 -20.38
N THR A 35 3.37 -12.47 -19.25
CA THR A 35 2.59 -12.87 -18.06
C THR A 35 1.76 -11.70 -17.56
N THR A 36 0.49 -11.98 -17.25
CA THR A 36 -0.41 -10.99 -16.65
C THR A 36 -0.63 -11.32 -15.18
N VAL A 37 -0.54 -10.30 -14.32
CA VAL A 37 -0.75 -10.41 -12.87
C VAL A 37 -1.61 -9.24 -12.38
N SER A 38 -2.28 -9.42 -11.25
CA SER A 38 -3.00 -8.31 -10.60
C SER A 38 -2.18 -7.79 -9.42
N ALA A 39 -2.07 -6.49 -9.29
CA ALA A 39 -1.43 -5.84 -8.14
C ALA A 39 -2.22 -4.61 -7.70
N SER A 40 -2.22 -4.37 -6.40
CA SER A 40 -2.91 -3.24 -5.79
C SER A 40 -1.91 -2.17 -5.35
N PHE A 41 -2.30 -0.90 -5.45
CA PHE A 41 -1.59 0.20 -4.83
C PHE A 41 -2.56 1.09 -4.05
N VAL A 42 -2.01 1.77 -3.04
CA VAL A 42 -2.77 2.75 -2.27
C VAL A 42 -2.66 4.09 -2.97
N GLU A 43 -3.77 4.56 -3.51
CA GLU A 43 -3.92 5.90 -4.06
C GLU A 43 -4.33 6.86 -2.93
N HIS A 44 -3.48 7.82 -2.65
CA HIS A 44 -3.81 8.90 -1.74
C HIS A 44 -4.53 10.01 -2.52
N THR A 45 -5.77 10.29 -2.15
CA THR A 45 -6.60 11.33 -2.77
C THR A 45 -7.35 12.13 -1.70
N THR A 46 -8.16 13.10 -2.12
CA THR A 46 -9.01 13.90 -1.24
C THR A 46 -10.47 13.72 -1.63
N GLU A 47 -11.34 13.67 -0.62
CA GLU A 47 -12.79 13.63 -0.84
C GLU A 47 -13.49 14.78 -0.10
N PRO A 48 -14.67 15.21 -0.56
CA PRO A 48 -15.48 16.19 0.14
C PRO A 48 -15.80 15.73 1.57
N CYS A 49 -15.71 16.65 2.52
CA CYS A 49 -15.87 16.40 3.94
C CYS A 49 -16.69 17.51 4.58
N ALA A 50 -17.71 17.13 5.35
CA ALA A 50 -18.46 18.07 6.19
C ALA A 50 -17.89 18.03 7.61
N PRO A 51 -17.55 19.17 8.23
CA PRO A 51 -17.03 19.21 9.58
C PRO A 51 -18.08 18.67 10.56
N ASP A 52 -17.72 17.63 11.32
CA ASP A 52 -18.52 17.16 12.44
C ASP A 52 -18.33 18.11 13.62
N LEU A 53 -19.32 18.97 13.84
CA LEU A 53 -19.32 19.97 14.91
C LEU A 53 -19.29 19.34 16.30
N THR A 54 -19.80 18.12 16.47
CA THR A 54 -19.79 17.39 17.75
C THR A 54 -18.37 16.91 18.06
N TYR A 55 -17.75 16.23 17.09
CA TYR A 55 -16.37 15.78 17.21
C TYR A 55 -15.41 16.96 17.40
N GLN A 56 -15.64 18.06 16.68
CA GLN A 56 -14.83 19.27 16.81
C GLN A 56 -14.97 19.93 18.18
N ALA A 57 -16.16 19.92 18.79
CA ALA A 57 -16.35 20.41 20.15
C ALA A 57 -15.66 19.51 21.19
N ASP A 58 -15.80 18.19 21.07
CA ASP A 58 -15.28 17.22 22.04
C ASP A 58 -13.76 17.02 21.96
N LYS A 59 -13.19 17.04 20.75
CA LYS A 59 -11.76 16.76 20.50
C LYS A 59 -10.95 18.01 20.17
N LYS A 60 -11.60 19.17 20.01
CA LYS A 60 -10.96 20.44 19.61
C LYS A 60 -10.14 20.32 18.32
N THR A 61 -10.54 19.41 17.42
CA THR A 61 -9.89 19.13 16.15
C THR A 61 -10.92 18.73 15.10
N SER A 62 -10.64 19.00 13.83
CA SER A 62 -11.50 18.64 12.69
C SER A 62 -10.87 17.48 11.91
N LEU A 63 -11.68 16.52 11.49
CA LEU A 63 -11.28 15.47 10.55
C LEU A 63 -11.27 15.97 9.09
N CYS A 64 -11.88 17.14 8.84
CA CYS A 64 -11.83 17.83 7.57
C CYS A 64 -10.78 18.94 7.61
N ASN A 65 -10.08 19.13 6.50
CA ASN A 65 -9.28 20.30 6.20
C ASN A 65 -10.15 21.57 6.09
N ALA A 66 -9.50 22.72 6.13
CA ALA A 66 -10.17 24.03 6.04
C ALA A 66 -10.86 24.27 4.69
N ASP A 67 -10.44 23.58 3.63
CA ASP A 67 -11.02 23.64 2.29
C ASP A 67 -12.27 22.74 2.13
N GLY A 68 -12.71 22.07 3.21
CA GLY A 68 -13.86 21.17 3.18
C GLY A 68 -13.54 19.81 2.55
N THR A 69 -12.27 19.40 2.51
CA THR A 69 -11.86 18.06 2.06
C THR A 69 -11.26 17.26 3.20
N ARG A 70 -11.10 15.94 3.02
CA ARG A 70 -10.25 15.12 3.88
C ARG A 70 -9.38 14.18 3.06
N PRO A 71 -8.16 13.85 3.51
CA PRO A 71 -7.35 12.85 2.85
C PRO A 71 -7.99 11.47 3.01
N VAL A 72 -8.03 10.73 1.91
CA VAL A 72 -8.46 9.33 1.86
C VAL A 72 -7.43 8.49 1.12
N ALA A 73 -7.34 7.24 1.52
CA ALA A 73 -6.49 6.24 0.90
C ALA A 73 -7.41 5.21 0.24
N ILE A 74 -7.39 5.13 -1.08
CA ILE A 74 -8.18 4.19 -1.87
C ILE A 74 -7.24 3.12 -2.39
N THR A 75 -7.51 1.87 -2.06
CA THR A 75 -6.78 0.75 -2.67
C THR A 75 -7.39 0.47 -4.03
N ARG A 76 -6.62 0.65 -5.09
CA ARG A 76 -7.00 0.25 -6.44
C ARG A 76 -6.20 -0.95 -6.89
N THR A 77 -6.84 -1.87 -7.60
CA THR A 77 -6.21 -3.08 -8.13
C THR A 77 -6.21 -3.01 -9.64
N TYR A 78 -5.08 -3.26 -10.28
CA TYR A 78 -4.97 -3.27 -11.74
C TYR A 78 -4.34 -4.57 -12.20
N ASN A 79 -4.66 -4.94 -13.44
CA ASN A 79 -3.92 -5.95 -14.17
C ASN A 79 -2.66 -5.32 -14.77
N TYR A 80 -1.57 -6.07 -14.76
CA TYR A 80 -0.28 -5.68 -15.29
C TYR A 80 0.28 -6.79 -16.16
N ARG A 81 0.86 -6.43 -17.29
CA ARG A 81 1.51 -7.37 -18.21
C ARG A 81 3.02 -7.17 -18.17
N CYS A 82 3.77 -8.25 -17.94
CA CYS A 82 5.23 -8.20 -18.07
C CYS A 82 5.60 -7.89 -19.52
N VAL A 83 6.35 -6.81 -19.74
CA VAL A 83 6.68 -6.31 -21.08
C VAL A 83 7.51 -7.32 -21.86
N ASP A 84 7.31 -7.37 -23.17
CA ASP A 84 8.11 -8.20 -24.06
C ASP A 84 9.54 -7.64 -24.24
N GLY A 85 10.49 -8.53 -24.53
CA GLY A 85 11.88 -8.15 -24.84
C GLY A 85 12.79 -8.08 -23.60
N PRO A 86 13.95 -7.42 -23.69
CA PRO A 86 15.02 -7.53 -22.69
C PRO A 86 14.63 -7.02 -21.30
N LYS A 87 13.63 -6.14 -21.22
CA LYS A 87 13.11 -5.62 -19.95
C LYS A 87 12.29 -6.64 -19.17
N SER A 88 11.87 -7.76 -19.79
CA SER A 88 11.16 -8.84 -19.10
C SER A 88 11.98 -9.49 -17.99
N PHE A 89 13.31 -9.37 -18.04
CA PHE A 89 14.21 -9.83 -16.98
C PHE A 89 13.93 -9.15 -15.63
N TYR A 90 13.41 -7.93 -15.63
CA TYR A 90 13.06 -7.22 -14.41
C TYR A 90 11.80 -7.78 -13.73
N CYS A 91 10.88 -8.40 -14.49
CA CYS A 91 9.71 -9.08 -13.92
C CYS A 91 10.09 -10.23 -12.98
N GLN A 92 11.33 -10.71 -13.04
CA GLN A 92 11.84 -11.81 -12.24
C GLN A 92 12.60 -11.35 -10.97
N GLN A 93 12.94 -10.07 -10.89
CA GLN A 93 13.80 -9.54 -9.82
C GLN A 93 13.05 -9.16 -8.54
N GLY A 94 11.71 -9.22 -8.57
CA GLY A 94 10.82 -8.97 -7.44
C GLY A 94 10.97 -7.58 -6.80
N TRP A 95 10.20 -7.34 -5.73
CA TRP A 95 10.17 -6.20 -4.80
C TRP A 95 10.37 -4.79 -5.42
N ALA A 96 11.57 -4.47 -5.90
CA ALA A 96 11.89 -3.22 -6.57
C ALA A 96 11.19 -3.09 -7.92
N PHE A 97 10.93 -4.20 -8.61
CA PHE A 97 10.29 -4.24 -9.94
C PHE A 97 8.94 -4.94 -9.92
N ASP A 98 8.30 -5.08 -8.76
CA ASP A 98 6.92 -5.58 -8.71
C ASP A 98 5.97 -4.64 -9.47
N PRO A 99 4.83 -5.11 -9.99
CA PRO A 99 4.00 -4.30 -10.88
C PRO A 99 3.53 -2.96 -10.30
N ALA A 100 3.21 -2.93 -9.00
CA ALA A 100 2.79 -1.74 -8.27
C ALA A 100 3.93 -1.02 -7.53
N SER A 101 5.19 -1.42 -7.74
CA SER A 101 6.34 -0.81 -7.10
C SER A 101 6.75 0.51 -7.78
N LEU A 102 7.69 1.23 -7.14
CA LEU A 102 8.28 2.45 -7.68
C LEU A 102 8.89 2.26 -9.09
N TYR A 103 9.52 1.11 -9.35
CA TYR A 103 10.15 0.79 -10.64
C TYR A 103 9.36 -0.24 -11.45
N GLY A 104 8.13 -0.59 -11.03
CA GLY A 104 7.27 -1.53 -11.75
C GLY A 104 7.05 -1.14 -13.21
N HIS A 105 6.92 0.16 -13.48
CA HIS A 105 6.77 0.73 -14.82
C HIS A 105 7.90 0.39 -15.81
N VAL A 106 9.07 -0.07 -15.33
CA VAL A 106 10.19 -0.51 -16.18
C VAL A 106 9.90 -1.88 -16.81
N ALA A 107 9.21 -2.75 -16.08
CA ALA A 107 9.03 -4.17 -16.41
C ALA A 107 7.57 -4.52 -16.72
N TRP A 108 6.63 -3.66 -16.30
CA TRP A 108 5.20 -3.93 -16.35
C TRP A 108 4.46 -2.84 -17.10
N GLU A 109 3.61 -3.26 -18.03
CA GLU A 109 2.60 -2.45 -18.65
C GLU A 109 1.33 -2.51 -17.80
N LYS A 110 0.86 -1.35 -17.33
CA LYS A 110 -0.40 -1.24 -16.60
C LYS A 110 -1.57 -1.38 -17.58
N LEU A 111 -2.46 -2.33 -17.31
CA LEU A 111 -3.67 -2.58 -18.09
C LEU A 111 -4.87 -1.94 -17.36
N GLU A 112 -6.04 -2.59 -17.45
CA GLU A 112 -7.29 -2.14 -16.85
C GLU A 112 -7.35 -2.32 -15.32
N GLU A 113 -8.18 -1.50 -14.68
CA GLU A 113 -8.55 -1.64 -13.28
C GLU A 113 -9.44 -2.87 -13.10
N CYS A 114 -9.22 -3.64 -12.04
CA CYS A 114 -10.08 -4.75 -11.66
C CYS A 114 -11.35 -4.20 -10.98
N TYR A 115 -12.52 -4.62 -11.45
CA TYR A 115 -13.84 -4.23 -10.91
C TYR A 115 -14.40 -5.26 -9.91
#